data_AF-A0A7Z9UGZ6-F1
#
_entry.id   AF-A0A7Z9UGZ6-F1
#
_cell.length_a   1.000
_cell.length_b   1.000
_cell.length_c   1.000
_cell.angle_alpha   90.00
_cell.angle_beta   90.00
_cell.angle_gamma   90.00
#
_symmetry.space_group_name_H-M   'P 1'
#
loop_
_entity.id
_entity.type
_entity.pdbx_description
1 polymer ?
#
loop_
_entity_poly.entity_id
_entity_poly.type
_entity_poly.pdbx_seq_one_letter_code
_entity_poly.pdbx_strand_id
1 'polypeptide(L)'
;MPAQIDSTHIDSIRTECSQDPWVGQDKFLHAGMSLGFVVGINQMEGMNHQSALVGTFTIGILKEFYDYIYGGGCFSIRDIFANTFGLIVGFIIISNTG
;
A
#
# COMPACT_ATOMS: atom_id res chain seq x y z
N MET A 1 17.29 -5.17 49.82
CA MET A 1 17.00 -6.11 48.72
C MET A 1 16.80 -5.26 47.47
N PRO A 2 17.59 -5.40 46.39
CA PRO A 2 17.31 -4.66 45.16
C PRO A 2 16.13 -5.31 44.43
N ALA A 3 15.21 -4.49 43.91
CA ALA A 3 14.11 -4.97 43.09
C ALA A 3 14.65 -5.49 41.76
N GLN A 4 14.40 -6.76 41.47
CA GLN A 4 14.73 -7.38 40.20
C GLN A 4 13.69 -6.89 39.17
N ILE A 5 14.08 -5.95 38.31
CA ILE A 5 13.23 -5.52 37.20
C ILE A 5 13.31 -6.60 36.13
N ASP A 6 12.29 -7.44 36.09
CA ASP A 6 12.10 -8.47 35.07
C ASP A 6 11.91 -7.80 33.71
N SER A 7 12.99 -7.77 32.93
CA SER A 7 13.03 -7.15 31.60
C SER A 7 12.36 -8.03 30.53
N THR A 8 11.76 -9.16 30.89
CA THR A 8 11.14 -10.08 29.92
C THR A 8 9.69 -9.74 29.58
N HIS A 9 9.07 -8.78 30.27
CA HIS A 9 7.66 -8.39 30.06
C HIS A 9 7.47 -7.18 29.11
N ILE A 10 8.51 -6.72 28.42
CA ILE A 10 8.42 -5.64 27.42
C ILE A 10 8.84 -6.17 26.04
N ASP A 11 8.52 -7.41 25.68
CA ASP A 11 8.82 -7.92 24.33
C ASP A 11 7.69 -8.75 23.68
N SER A 12 6.51 -8.82 24.30
CA SER A 12 5.41 -9.66 23.82
C SER A 12 4.30 -8.92 23.06
N ILE A 13 4.49 -7.66 22.65
CA ILE A 13 3.58 -6.97 21.71
C ILE A 13 4.32 -6.66 20.41
N ARG A 14 5.25 -7.52 20.00
CA ARG A 14 5.50 -7.67 18.57
C ARG A 14 4.48 -8.68 18.10
N THR A 15 3.28 -8.19 17.74
CA THR A 15 2.39 -8.95 16.87
C THR A 15 3.25 -9.32 15.67
N GLU A 16 3.68 -10.59 15.58
CA GLU A 16 4.41 -11.06 14.41
C GLU A 16 3.44 -10.95 13.24
N CYS A 17 3.50 -9.80 12.56
CA CYS A 17 2.78 -9.60 11.33
C CYS A 17 3.28 -10.64 10.35
N SER A 18 2.49 -11.69 10.16
CA SER A 18 2.64 -12.62 9.05
C SER A 18 2.38 -11.82 7.78
N GLN A 19 3.39 -11.09 7.32
CA GLN A 19 3.32 -10.37 6.06
C GLN A 19 3.07 -11.38 4.96
N ASP A 20 2.00 -11.11 4.21
CA ASP A 20 1.54 -11.97 3.15
C ASP A 20 2.58 -12.04 2.00
N PRO A 21 2.60 -13.11 1.19
CA PRO A 21 3.70 -13.38 0.27
C PRO A 21 4.01 -12.25 -0.72
N TRP A 22 5.27 -12.13 -1.15
CA TRP A 22 5.67 -11.18 -2.19
C TRP A 22 4.97 -11.38 -3.53
N VAL A 23 4.46 -12.60 -3.78
CA VAL A 23 3.72 -12.96 -4.99
C VAL A 23 2.46 -13.69 -4.56
N GLY A 24 1.30 -13.16 -4.94
CA GLY A 24 0.01 -13.73 -4.60
C GLY A 24 -1.13 -12.93 -5.21
N GLN A 25 -2.34 -13.49 -5.17
CA GLN A 25 -3.56 -12.85 -5.70
C GLN A 25 -3.75 -11.43 -5.14
N ASP A 26 -3.50 -11.25 -3.85
CA ASP A 26 -3.57 -9.97 -3.15
C ASP A 26 -2.68 -8.90 -3.83
N LYS A 27 -1.41 -9.22 -4.09
CA LYS A 27 -0.47 -8.32 -4.80
C LYS A 27 -0.93 -7.97 -6.21
N PHE A 28 -1.56 -8.91 -6.92
CA PHE A 28 -2.15 -8.61 -8.23
C PHE A 28 -3.34 -7.65 -8.13
N LEU A 29 -4.17 -7.77 -7.09
CA LEU A 29 -5.27 -6.83 -6.86
C LEU A 29 -4.74 -5.43 -6.55
N HIS A 30 -3.71 -5.32 -5.72
CA HIS A 30 -3.03 -4.07 -5.43
C HIS A 30 -2.49 -3.36 -6.67
N ALA A 31 -1.73 -4.10 -7.49
CA ALA A 31 -1.21 -3.59 -8.75
C ALA A 31 -2.34 -3.23 -9.73
N GLY A 32 -3.35 -4.09 -9.88
CA GLY A 32 -4.47 -3.89 -10.79
C GLY A 32 -5.36 -2.70 -10.43
N MET A 33 -5.68 -2.53 -9.14
CA MET A 33 -6.44 -1.38 -8.64
C MET A 33 -5.65 -0.09 -8.81
N SER A 34 -4.35 -0.09 -8.49
CA SER A 34 -3.48 1.07 -8.69
C SER A 34 -3.38 1.45 -10.17
N LEU A 35 -3.22 0.47 -11.06
CA LEU A 35 -3.28 0.69 -12.51
C LEU A 35 -4.61 1.32 -12.94
N GLY A 36 -5.72 0.73 -12.51
CA GLY A 36 -7.06 1.20 -12.84
C GLY A 36 -7.34 2.61 -12.34
N PHE A 37 -6.89 2.95 -11.14
CA PHE A 37 -7.01 4.30 -10.59
C PHE A 37 -6.19 5.32 -11.36
N VAL A 38 -4.95 5.02 -11.75
CA VAL A 38 -4.14 5.96 -12.56
C VAL A 38 -4.85 6.25 -13.88
N VAL A 39 -5.27 5.20 -14.59
CA VAL A 39 -5.92 5.36 -15.90
C VAL A 39 -7.26 6.08 -15.75
N GLY A 40 -8.09 5.65 -14.79
CA GLY A 40 -9.42 6.20 -14.57
C GLY A 40 -9.39 7.66 -14.10
N ILE A 41 -8.56 8.00 -13.11
CA ILE A 41 -8.42 9.38 -12.63
C ILE A 41 -7.85 10.27 -13.73
N ASN A 42 -6.90 9.78 -14.53
CA ASN A 42 -6.35 10.55 -15.64
C ASN A 42 -7.38 10.85 -16.76
N GLN A 43 -8.46 10.07 -16.85
CA GLN A 43 -9.56 10.31 -17.79
C GLN A 43 -10.63 11.27 -17.23
N MET A 44 -10.55 11.65 -15.96
CA MET A 44 -11.49 12.59 -15.36
C MET A 44 -11.22 14.02 -15.85
N GLU A 45 -12.29 14.78 -16.07
CA GLU A 45 -12.20 16.16 -16.53
C GLU A 45 -11.43 17.04 -15.53
N GLY A 46 -10.45 17.80 -16.04
CA GLY A 46 -9.61 18.69 -15.22
C GLY A 46 -8.46 18.00 -14.47
N MET A 47 -8.29 16.68 -14.61
CA MET A 47 -7.17 15.96 -14.02
C MET A 47 -5.99 15.88 -14.99
N ASN A 48 -4.77 15.94 -14.45
CA ASN A 48 -3.53 15.76 -15.20
C ASN A 48 -2.82 14.49 -14.71
N HIS A 49 -1.76 14.08 -15.42
CA HIS A 49 -0.99 12.89 -15.06
C HIS A 49 -0.48 12.94 -13.61
N GLN A 50 -0.02 14.11 -13.15
CA GLN A 50 0.51 14.28 -11.80
C GLN A 50 -0.56 14.05 -10.74
N SER A 51 -1.76 14.61 -10.94
CA SER A 51 -2.86 14.47 -10.00
C SER A 51 -3.41 13.04 -9.98
N ALA A 52 -3.41 12.35 -11.13
CA ALA A 52 -3.74 10.92 -11.21
C ALA A 52 -2.73 10.05 -10.43
N LEU A 53 -1.43 10.30 -10.58
CA LEU A 53 -0.38 9.56 -9.86
C LEU A 53 -0.41 9.82 -8.35
N VAL A 54 -0.44 11.09 -7.95
CA VAL A 54 -0.45 11.47 -6.53
C VAL A 54 -1.72 10.98 -5.85
N GLY A 55 -2.88 11.16 -6.51
CA GLY A 55 -4.16 10.67 -6.00
C GLY A 55 -4.16 9.16 -5.79
N THR A 56 -3.72 8.41 -6.80
CA THR A 56 -3.66 6.95 -6.72
C THR A 56 -2.68 6.46 -5.64
N PHE A 57 -1.49 7.05 -5.57
CA PHE A 57 -0.50 6.70 -4.54
C PHE A 57 -1.03 6.97 -3.13
N THR A 58 -1.72 8.09 -2.95
CA THR A 58 -2.35 8.47 -1.68
C THR A 58 -3.43 7.45 -1.30
N ILE A 59 -4.29 7.03 -2.24
CA ILE A 59 -5.31 6.00 -2.01
C ILE A 59 -4.66 4.68 -1.59
N GLY A 60 -3.58 4.26 -2.26
CA GLY A 60 -2.85 3.03 -1.91
C GLY A 60 -2.29 3.06 -0.48
N ILE A 61 -1.68 4.18 -0.07
CA ILE A 61 -1.21 4.38 1.31
C ILE A 61 -2.37 4.36 2.30
N LEU A 62 -3.46 5.07 2.01
CA LEU A 62 -4.62 5.14 2.89
C LEU A 62 -5.26 3.76 3.11
N LYS A 63 -5.29 2.91 2.07
CA LYS A 63 -5.72 1.52 2.21
C LYS A 63 -4.82 0.78 3.20
N GLU A 64 -3.50 0.86 3.06
CA GLU A 64 -2.59 0.16 3.99
C GLU A 64 -2.71 0.67 5.44
N PHE A 65 -2.95 1.97 5.63
CA PHE A 65 -3.28 2.51 6.95
C PHE A 65 -4.62 2.00 7.47
N TYR A 66 -5.64 1.88 6.60
CA TYR A 66 -6.93 1.32 6.97
C TYR A 66 -6.79 -0.14 7.43
N ASP A 67 -6.04 -0.96 6.70
CA ASP A 67 -5.79 -2.36 7.08
C ASP A 67 -4.97 -2.48 8.37
N TYR A 68 -4.02 -1.56 8.59
CA TYR A 68 -3.29 -1.49 9.85
C TYR A 68 -4.24 -1.21 11.04
N ILE A 69 -5.18 -0.28 10.89
CA ILE A 69 -6.10 0.10 11.98
C ILE A 69 -7.23 -0.92 12.17
N TYR A 70 -7.79 -1.44 11.07
CA TYR A 70 -9.04 -2.20 11.07
C TYR A 70 -8.91 -3.64 10.56
N GLY A 71 -7.84 -3.97 9.82
CA GLY A 71 -7.65 -5.25 9.12
C GLY A 71 -6.77 -6.28 9.83
N GLY A 72 -6.34 -6.01 11.07
CA GLY A 72 -5.57 -6.97 11.87
C GLY A 72 -4.18 -6.49 12.31
N GLY A 73 -3.84 -5.22 12.13
CA GLY A 73 -2.67 -4.62 12.77
C GLY A 73 -1.39 -4.60 11.94
N CYS A 74 -1.46 -4.87 10.62
CA CYS A 74 -0.27 -4.99 9.78
C CYS A 74 -0.30 -4.03 8.59
N PHE A 75 0.64 -3.08 8.59
CA PHE A 75 0.94 -2.27 7.42
C PHE A 75 1.85 -3.07 6.48
N SER A 76 1.42 -3.33 5.25
CA SER A 76 2.17 -4.18 4.32
C SER A 76 3.04 -3.35 3.38
N ILE A 77 4.34 -3.34 3.63
CA ILE A 77 5.31 -2.75 2.70
C ILE A 77 5.25 -3.44 1.33
N ARG A 78 4.92 -4.74 1.30
CA ARG A 78 4.82 -5.52 0.06
C ARG A 78 3.66 -5.03 -0.80
N ASP A 79 2.56 -4.59 -0.19
CA ASP A 79 1.45 -3.95 -0.90
C ASP A 79 1.79 -2.57 -1.41
N ILE A 80 2.59 -1.80 -0.67
CA ILE A 80 3.13 -0.55 -1.21
C ILE A 80 3.93 -0.81 -2.49
N PHE A 81 4.78 -1.84 -2.52
CA PHE A 81 5.50 -2.21 -3.74
C PHE A 81 4.57 -2.63 -4.89
N ALA A 82 3.53 -3.42 -4.61
CA ALA A 82 2.55 -3.82 -5.61
C ALA A 82 1.76 -2.62 -6.15
N ASN A 83 1.35 -1.70 -5.27
CA ASN A 83 0.70 -0.44 -5.64
C ASN A 83 1.62 0.41 -6.53
N THR A 84 2.89 0.57 -6.14
CA THR A 84 3.90 1.30 -6.93
C THR A 84 4.13 0.66 -8.30
N PHE A 85 4.14 -0.66 -8.39
CA PHE A 85 4.24 -1.35 -9.69
C PHE A 85 3.04 -1.00 -10.59
N GLY A 86 1.81 -1.07 -10.06
CA GLY A 86 0.61 -0.65 -10.78
C GLY A 86 0.64 0.82 -11.22
N LEU A 87 1.15 1.72 -10.36
CA LEU A 87 1.37 3.13 -10.68
C LEU A 87 2.33 3.33 -11.84
N ILE A 88 3.47 2.61 -11.86
CA ILE A 88 4.47 2.71 -12.93
C ILE A 88 3.87 2.23 -14.25
N VAL A 89 3.19 1.09 -14.26
CA VAL A 89 2.54 0.58 -15.47
C VAL A 89 1.46 1.56 -15.95
N GLY A 90 0.63 2.07 -15.04
CA GLY A 90 -0.39 3.08 -15.35
C GLY A 90 0.21 4.36 -15.92
N PHE A 91 1.32 4.84 -15.33
CA PHE A 91 2.04 6.01 -15.82
C PHE A 91 2.54 5.82 -17.26
N ILE A 92 3.12 4.65 -17.56
CA ILE A 92 3.57 4.32 -18.91
C ILE A 92 2.39 4.37 -19.88
N ILE A 93 1.24 3.79 -19.51
CA ILE A 93 0.04 3.82 -20.37
C ILE A 93 -0.40 5.26 -20.63
N ILE A 94 -0.68 6.04 -19.59
CA ILE A 94 -1.21 7.39 -19.76
C ILE A 94 -0.24 8.33 -20.47
N SER A 95 1.08 8.08 -20.36
CA SER A 95 2.11 8.84 -21.06
C SER A 95 2.24 8.49 -22.55
N ASN A 96 1.79 7.29 -22.96
CA ASN A 96 1.81 6.83 -24.35
C ASN A 96 0.45 6.96 -25.04
N THR A 97 -0.62 7.24 -24.30
CA THR A 97 -1.98 7.46 -24.83
C THR A 97 -2.39 8.93 -24.82
N GLY A 98 -1.42 9.85 -24.72
CA GLY A 98 -1.63 11.30 -24.85
C GLY A 98 -1.72 11.76 -26.30
#